data_AF-A0A607IF06-F1
#
_entry.id   AF-A0A607IF06-F1
#
_cell.length_a   1.000
_cell.length_b   1.000
_cell.length_c   1.000
_cell.angle_alpha   90.00
_cell.angle_beta   90.00
_cell.angle_gamma   90.00
#
_symmetry.space_group_name_H-M   'P 1'
#
loop_
_entity.id
_entity.type
_entity.pdbx_description
1 polymer ?
#
loop_
_entity_poly.entity_id
_entity_poly.type
_entity_poly.pdbx_seq_one_letter_code
_entity_poly.pdbx_strand_id
1 'polypeptide(L)'
;MSQMTFHILNAQNKLTAHCEWLKTSLTDTYQKARRLMSLPSLDLVVKAGTFVIPEKGHLGFCPEAGVIYITVDPDNPAFCKNDAYSIERMFAHELHHAARWAGPGYGSTLGEVIVSEGLAGHFSLELFGGEPEPWESLKSDIIEPYSIKLLENWHCTDYDHNSWFFGTGGLPRWLGYTAGFNLISRYLAASPYLKASMLANIHAEELKTYL
;
A
#
# COMPACT_ATOMS: atom_id res chain seq x y z
N MET A 1 22.48 9.44 -6.80
CA MET A 1 21.78 8.18 -6.47
C MET A 1 20.62 8.53 -5.56
N SER A 2 19.44 7.92 -5.75
CA SER A 2 18.32 8.11 -4.80
C SER A 2 18.70 7.54 -3.44
N GLN A 3 18.31 8.25 -2.38
CA GLN A 3 18.64 7.91 -1.00
C GLN A 3 17.40 7.99 -0.12
N MET A 4 17.35 7.13 0.90
CA MET A 4 16.36 7.22 1.97
C MET A 4 17.02 7.81 3.22
N THR A 5 16.43 8.86 3.78
CA THR A 5 16.79 9.37 5.10
C THR A 5 15.83 8.79 6.12
N PHE A 6 16.36 8.14 7.16
CA PHE A 6 15.54 7.51 8.21
C PHE A 6 15.41 8.44 9.42
N HIS A 7 14.18 8.78 9.77
CA HIS A 7 13.84 9.61 10.94
C HIS A 7 13.01 8.80 11.92
N ILE A 8 13.45 8.75 13.18
CA ILE A 8 12.69 8.13 14.26
C ILE A 8 12.29 9.17 15.30
N LEU A 9 10.98 9.36 15.46
CA LEU A 9 10.42 10.30 16.42
C LEU A 9 10.34 9.63 17.80
N ASN A 10 11.46 9.62 18.52
CA ASN A 10 11.63 8.86 19.76
C ASN A 10 11.97 9.70 21.01
N ALA A 11 11.60 10.98 21.05
CA ALA A 11 11.91 11.86 22.19
C ALA A 11 11.35 11.38 23.55
N GLN A 12 10.30 10.55 23.53
CA GLN A 12 9.68 9.94 24.72
C GLN A 12 10.17 8.51 25.00
N ASN A 13 11.20 8.03 24.27
CA ASN A 13 11.77 6.68 24.40
C ASN A 13 10.80 5.52 24.13
N LYS A 14 9.62 5.78 23.53
CA LYS A 14 8.60 4.77 23.23
C LYS A 14 9.05 3.72 22.21
N LEU A 15 10.00 4.06 21.34
CA LEU A 15 10.54 3.18 20.31
C LEU A 15 11.96 2.70 20.59
N THR A 16 12.53 3.04 21.76
CA THR A 16 13.94 2.73 22.06
C THR A 16 14.25 1.24 21.95
N ALA A 17 13.36 0.37 22.41
CA ALA A 17 13.51 -1.08 22.32
C ALA A 17 13.47 -1.61 20.88
N HIS A 18 12.83 -0.89 19.95
CA HIS A 18 12.60 -1.33 18.57
C HIS A 18 13.46 -0.57 17.55
N CYS A 19 14.22 0.43 17.97
CA CYS A 19 14.91 1.37 17.07
C CYS A 19 15.85 0.69 16.08
N GLU A 20 16.76 -0.17 16.56
CA GLU A 20 17.73 -0.86 15.71
C GLU A 20 17.04 -1.85 14.75
N TRP A 21 16.03 -2.57 15.25
CA TRP A 21 15.25 -3.49 14.42
C TRP A 21 14.50 -2.75 13.31
N LEU A 22 13.74 -1.70 13.64
CA LEU A 22 13.01 -0.88 12.68
C LEU A 22 13.95 -0.30 11.62
N LYS A 23 15.07 0.28 12.05
CA LYS A 23 16.06 0.87 11.14
C LYS A 23 16.62 -0.19 10.19
N THR A 24 16.97 -1.37 10.70
CA THR A 24 17.53 -2.46 9.88
C THR A 24 16.49 -3.01 8.91
N SER A 25 15.33 -3.47 9.40
CA SER A 25 14.25 -4.05 8.58
C SER A 25 13.77 -3.11 7.47
N LEU A 26 13.55 -1.83 7.80
CA LEU A 26 13.05 -0.85 6.83
C LEU A 26 14.14 -0.42 5.84
N THR A 27 15.40 -0.28 6.28
CA THR A 27 16.52 -0.02 5.36
C THR A 27 16.71 -1.18 4.39
N ASP A 28 16.70 -2.42 4.86
CA ASP A 28 16.84 -3.60 4.01
C ASP A 28 15.69 -3.72 3.01
N THR A 29 14.47 -3.42 3.45
CA THR A 29 13.28 -3.37 2.58
C THR A 29 13.45 -2.33 1.48
N TYR A 30 13.88 -1.11 1.81
CA TYR A 30 14.18 -0.07 0.82
C TYR A 30 15.26 -0.54 -0.17
N GLN A 31 16.33 -1.19 0.30
CA GLN A 31 17.38 -1.72 -0.57
C GLN A 31 16.88 -2.80 -1.52
N LYS A 32 15.97 -3.68 -1.08
CA LYS A 32 15.33 -4.67 -1.94
C LYS A 32 14.45 -3.99 -2.99
N ALA A 33 13.59 -3.06 -2.57
CA ALA A 33 12.66 -2.36 -3.47
C ALA A 33 13.39 -1.56 -4.56
N ARG A 34 14.47 -0.84 -4.21
CA ARG A 34 15.28 -0.06 -5.15
C ARG A 34 15.96 -0.90 -6.25
N ARG A 35 16.09 -2.22 -6.06
CA ARG A 35 16.61 -3.13 -7.09
C ARG A 35 15.57 -3.48 -8.14
N LEU A 36 14.28 -3.35 -7.82
CA LEU A 36 13.17 -3.73 -8.70
C LEU A 36 12.51 -2.53 -9.39
N MET A 37 12.47 -1.37 -8.73
CA MET A 37 11.88 -0.16 -9.30
C MET A 37 12.66 1.12 -8.96
N SER A 38 12.46 2.14 -9.79
CA SER A 38 13.01 3.47 -9.53
C SER A 38 12.28 4.11 -8.36
N LEU A 39 13.01 4.43 -7.30
CA LEU A 39 12.50 5.15 -6.14
C LEU A 39 13.04 6.58 -6.13
N PRO A 40 12.22 7.58 -5.77
CA PRO A 40 12.73 8.92 -5.49
C PRO A 40 13.63 8.90 -4.26
N SER A 41 14.40 9.97 -4.06
CA SER A 41 14.93 10.24 -2.72
C SER A 41 13.76 10.54 -1.79
N LEU A 42 13.76 9.99 -0.59
CA LEU A 42 12.64 10.14 0.33
C LEU A 42 13.07 10.19 1.80
N ASP A 43 12.23 10.82 2.61
CA ASP A 43 12.29 10.79 4.06
C ASP A 43 11.32 9.73 4.59
N LEU A 44 11.83 8.78 5.35
CA LEU A 44 11.03 7.81 6.09
C LEU A 44 10.89 8.27 7.53
N VAL A 45 9.68 8.61 7.96
CA VAL A 45 9.38 9.11 9.30
C VAL A 45 8.64 8.04 10.09
N VAL A 46 9.28 7.48 11.11
CA VAL A 46 8.70 6.48 12.01
C VAL A 46 8.33 7.11 13.35
N LYS A 47 7.09 6.92 13.79
CA LYS A 47 6.58 7.43 15.07
C LYS A 47 5.79 6.39 15.85
N ALA A 48 5.81 6.51 17.18
CA ALA A 48 4.91 5.75 18.04
C ALA A 48 3.48 6.33 17.99
N GLY A 49 2.46 5.49 18.01
CA GLY A 49 1.07 5.92 18.13
C GLY A 49 0.08 4.74 18.08
N THR A 50 -1.13 4.97 18.59
CA THR A 50 -2.20 3.96 18.67
C THR A 50 -3.17 3.98 17.49
N PHE A 51 -3.06 4.98 16.60
CA PHE A 51 -3.82 5.01 15.35
C PHE A 51 -3.11 4.12 14.32
N VAL A 52 -3.39 2.82 14.41
CA VAL A 52 -2.79 1.74 13.62
C VAL A 52 -3.85 0.74 13.18
N ILE A 53 -3.52 -0.15 12.24
CA ILE A 53 -4.36 -1.31 11.93
C ILE A 53 -4.29 -2.26 13.13
N PRO A 54 -5.40 -2.54 13.86
CA PRO A 54 -5.34 -3.30 15.11
C PRO A 54 -4.72 -4.69 14.96
N GLU A 55 -5.00 -5.36 13.84
CA GLU A 55 -4.51 -6.70 13.50
C GLU A 55 -3.00 -6.73 13.20
N LYS A 56 -2.37 -5.58 12.95
CA LYS A 56 -0.96 -5.46 12.58
C LYS A 56 -0.12 -4.66 13.57
N GLY A 57 -0.73 -3.72 14.30
CA GLY A 57 -0.04 -2.81 15.20
C GLY A 57 0.78 -1.72 14.48
N HIS A 58 0.60 -1.53 13.18
CA HIS A 58 1.23 -0.46 12.41
C HIS A 58 0.32 0.06 11.28
N LEU A 59 0.69 1.22 10.71
CA LEU A 59 0.03 1.87 9.58
C LEU A 59 1.08 2.66 8.78
N GLY A 60 1.00 2.52 7.46
CA GLY A 60 1.78 3.29 6.48
C GLY A 60 0.97 4.44 5.90
N PHE A 61 1.67 5.47 5.44
CA PHE A 61 1.05 6.58 4.73
C PHE A 61 2.06 7.35 3.86
N CYS A 62 1.81 7.43 2.55
CA CYS A 62 2.59 8.20 1.59
C CYS A 62 1.75 9.33 0.95
N PRO A 63 1.57 10.47 1.64
CA PRO A 63 0.68 11.55 1.18
C PRO A 63 1.15 12.28 -0.06
N GLU A 64 2.46 12.31 -0.29
CA GLU A 64 3.08 13.11 -1.34
C GLU A 64 4.45 12.54 -1.75
N ALA A 65 4.99 13.07 -2.84
CA ALA A 65 6.28 12.68 -3.35
C ALA A 65 7.39 12.92 -2.31
N GLY A 66 8.17 11.89 -2.00
CA GLY A 66 9.39 12.02 -1.20
C GLY A 66 9.21 11.90 0.31
N VAL A 67 8.02 11.58 0.84
CA VAL A 67 7.85 11.29 2.26
C VAL A 67 6.96 10.08 2.49
N ILE A 68 7.35 9.23 3.43
CA ILE A 68 6.56 8.12 3.94
C ILE A 68 6.52 8.21 5.46
N TYR A 69 5.32 8.08 6.01
CA TYR A 69 5.08 7.97 7.45
C TYR A 69 4.77 6.53 7.81
N ILE A 70 5.38 6.06 8.91
CA ILE A 70 5.00 4.80 9.55
C ILE A 70 4.63 5.11 11.01
N THR A 71 3.40 4.77 11.38
CA THR A 71 2.98 4.75 12.78
C THR A 71 3.05 3.32 13.27
N VAL A 72 3.70 3.10 14.40
CA VAL A 72 3.77 1.79 15.07
C VAL A 72 3.27 1.91 16.51
N ASP A 73 2.59 0.87 16.97
CA ASP A 73 2.17 0.74 18.36
C ASP A 73 3.09 -0.29 19.06
N PRO A 74 4.08 0.17 19.86
CA PRO A 74 5.02 -0.73 20.54
C PRO A 74 4.36 -1.62 21.59
N ASP A 75 3.15 -1.28 22.05
CA ASP A 75 2.40 -2.08 23.01
C ASP A 75 1.50 -3.11 22.31
N ASN A 76 1.36 -3.05 20.98
CA ASN A 76 0.56 -3.98 20.21
C ASN A 76 1.33 -5.31 19.97
N PRO A 77 0.82 -6.46 20.43
CA PRO A 77 1.52 -7.74 20.27
C PRO A 77 1.74 -8.15 18.82
N ALA A 78 0.88 -7.77 17.88
CA ALA A 78 1.02 -8.09 16.47
C ALA A 78 2.24 -7.38 15.85
N PHE A 79 2.46 -6.11 16.23
CA PHE A 79 3.65 -5.36 15.81
C PHE A 79 4.92 -6.00 16.37
N CYS A 80 4.92 -6.35 17.66
CA CYS A 80 6.08 -6.98 18.31
C CYS A 80 6.40 -8.36 17.73
N LYS A 81 5.40 -9.13 17.31
CA LYS A 81 5.60 -10.42 16.65
C LYS A 81 6.11 -10.26 15.22
N ASN A 82 5.61 -9.26 14.50
CA ASN A 82 5.91 -9.01 13.09
C ASN A 82 5.76 -10.26 12.21
N ASP A 83 4.68 -11.01 12.39
CA ASP A 83 4.43 -12.25 11.65
C ASP A 83 4.49 -12.01 10.13
N ALA A 84 5.14 -12.92 9.41
CA ALA A 84 5.28 -12.89 7.96
C ALA A 84 5.80 -11.55 7.37
N TYR A 85 6.72 -10.87 8.07
CA TYR A 85 7.30 -9.60 7.64
C TYR A 85 6.27 -8.47 7.49
N SER A 86 5.29 -8.42 8.40
CA SER A 86 4.13 -7.53 8.33
C SER A 86 4.48 -6.06 8.10
N ILE A 87 5.46 -5.50 8.83
CA ILE A 87 5.86 -4.09 8.68
C ILE A 87 6.66 -3.85 7.41
N GLU A 88 7.51 -4.80 7.01
CA GLU A 88 8.28 -4.70 5.77
C GLU A 88 7.37 -4.75 4.53
N ARG A 89 6.34 -5.60 4.56
CA ARG A 89 5.30 -5.67 3.51
C ARG A 89 4.50 -4.38 3.40
N MET A 90 4.09 -3.81 4.54
CA MET A 90 3.47 -2.49 4.55
C MET A 90 4.41 -1.45 3.94
N PHE A 91 5.71 -1.50 4.29
CA PHE A 91 6.64 -0.50 3.77
C PHE A 91 6.89 -0.66 2.26
N ALA A 92 6.91 -1.90 1.75
CA ALA A 92 6.93 -2.14 0.31
C ALA A 92 5.72 -1.50 -0.39
N HIS A 93 4.51 -1.64 0.18
CA HIS A 93 3.30 -1.01 -0.32
C HIS A 93 3.46 0.53 -0.41
N GLU A 94 3.90 1.19 0.66
CA GLU A 94 4.12 2.65 0.65
C GLU A 94 5.25 3.09 -0.29
N LEU A 95 6.30 2.27 -0.46
CA LEU A 95 7.36 2.53 -1.42
C LEU A 95 6.84 2.51 -2.86
N HIS A 96 5.84 1.68 -3.16
CA HIS A 96 5.18 1.70 -4.47
C HIS A 96 4.43 3.01 -4.70
N HIS A 97 3.68 3.49 -3.70
CA HIS A 97 3.08 4.82 -3.76
C HIS A 97 4.13 5.92 -3.98
N ALA A 98 5.25 5.86 -3.24
CA ALA A 98 6.35 6.81 -3.42
C ALA A 98 6.94 6.77 -4.84
N ALA A 99 7.08 5.59 -5.45
CA ALA A 99 7.51 5.46 -6.85
C ALA A 99 6.49 6.08 -7.81
N ARG A 100 5.20 5.81 -7.57
CA ARG A 100 4.08 6.23 -8.42
C ARG A 100 3.86 7.74 -8.42
N TRP A 101 4.31 8.45 -7.39
CA TRP A 101 4.38 9.92 -7.39
C TRP A 101 5.26 10.52 -8.49
N ALA A 102 6.15 9.75 -9.12
CA ALA A 102 6.89 10.19 -10.32
C ALA A 102 6.08 10.07 -11.62
N GLY A 103 4.92 9.41 -11.58
CA GLY A 103 3.99 9.26 -12.70
C GLY A 103 2.65 9.91 -12.38
N PRO A 104 1.52 9.18 -12.50
CA PRO A 104 0.19 9.77 -12.30
C PRO A 104 -0.12 10.15 -10.83
N GLY A 105 0.76 9.80 -9.89
CA GLY A 105 0.51 10.01 -8.46
C GLY A 105 -0.48 8.99 -7.87
N TYR A 106 -0.85 9.19 -6.61
CA TYR A 106 -1.78 8.31 -5.89
C TYR A 106 -3.15 8.23 -6.57
N GLY A 107 -3.63 9.34 -7.14
CA GLY A 107 -4.90 9.41 -7.86
C GLY A 107 -5.83 10.49 -7.32
N SER A 108 -6.67 10.98 -8.21
CA SER A 108 -7.71 11.98 -7.98
C SER A 108 -9.12 11.43 -8.25
N THR A 109 -9.23 10.33 -9.00
CA THR A 109 -10.48 9.60 -9.20
C THR A 109 -10.49 8.26 -8.46
N LEU A 110 -11.68 7.69 -8.24
CA LEU A 110 -11.82 6.34 -7.66
C LEU A 110 -10.99 5.30 -8.42
N GLY A 111 -11.06 5.29 -9.76
CA GLY A 111 -10.32 4.33 -10.59
C GLY A 111 -8.80 4.47 -10.44
N GLU A 112 -8.29 5.70 -10.35
CA GLU A 112 -6.86 5.95 -10.12
C GLU A 112 -6.40 5.40 -8.76
N VAL A 113 -7.18 5.64 -7.70
CA VAL A 113 -6.84 5.15 -6.36
C VAL A 113 -6.93 3.63 -6.28
N ILE A 114 -7.97 3.01 -6.85
CA ILE A 114 -8.09 1.55 -6.93
C ILE A 114 -6.87 0.92 -7.61
N VAL A 115 -6.39 1.51 -8.71
CA VAL A 115 -5.18 1.04 -9.40
C VAL A 115 -3.94 1.23 -8.52
N SER A 116 -3.79 2.37 -7.87
CA SER A 116 -2.65 2.64 -6.97
C SER A 116 -2.58 1.64 -5.83
N GLU A 117 -3.69 1.37 -5.16
CA GLU A 117 -3.80 0.41 -4.06
C GLU A 117 -3.52 -1.03 -4.54
N GLY A 118 -4.12 -1.43 -5.66
CA GLY A 118 -3.89 -2.74 -6.25
C GLY A 118 -2.43 -2.97 -6.62
N LEU A 119 -1.78 -2.00 -7.27
CA LEU A 119 -0.37 -2.12 -7.66
C LEU A 119 0.55 -2.20 -6.43
N ALA A 120 0.29 -1.41 -5.40
CA ALA A 120 1.07 -1.41 -4.18
C ALA A 120 0.94 -2.74 -3.40
N GLY A 121 -0.26 -3.31 -3.34
CA GLY A 121 -0.50 -4.67 -2.79
C GLY A 121 0.28 -5.75 -3.55
N HIS A 122 0.20 -5.75 -4.89
CA HIS A 122 0.97 -6.70 -5.71
C HIS A 122 2.49 -6.52 -5.60
N PHE A 123 2.98 -5.29 -5.44
CA PHE A 123 4.41 -5.06 -5.24
C PHE A 123 4.90 -5.58 -3.89
N SER A 124 4.09 -5.49 -2.84
CA SER A 124 4.37 -6.13 -1.55
C SER A 124 4.57 -7.65 -1.72
N LEU A 125 3.68 -8.31 -2.46
CA LEU A 125 3.80 -9.74 -2.78
C LEU A 125 4.99 -10.05 -3.69
N GLU A 126 5.31 -9.19 -4.65
CA GLU A 126 6.48 -9.35 -5.50
C GLU A 126 7.78 -9.37 -4.67
N LEU A 127 7.86 -8.52 -3.64
CA LEU A 127 9.07 -8.35 -2.84
C LEU A 127 9.22 -9.40 -1.73
N PHE A 128 8.11 -9.82 -1.12
CA PHE A 128 8.10 -10.68 0.08
C PHE A 128 7.37 -12.02 -0.08
N GLY A 129 6.67 -12.25 -1.20
CA GLY A 129 5.84 -13.44 -1.39
C GLY A 129 4.64 -13.47 -0.44
N GLY A 130 4.18 -14.67 -0.08
CA GLY A 130 3.08 -14.87 0.86
C GLY A 130 1.68 -14.65 0.26
N GLU A 131 0.69 -14.58 1.14
CA GLU A 131 -0.72 -14.40 0.76
C GLU A 131 -1.09 -12.91 0.67
N PRO A 132 -2.15 -12.54 -0.07
CA PRO A 132 -2.70 -11.19 -0.07
C PRO A 132 -3.13 -10.76 1.33
N GLU A 133 -3.17 -9.45 1.56
CA GLU A 133 -3.62 -8.89 2.82
C GLU A 133 -5.13 -9.11 3.03
N PRO A 134 -5.63 -9.04 4.28
CA PRO A 134 -7.06 -9.23 4.55
C PRO A 134 -7.97 -8.28 3.75
N TRP A 135 -7.53 -7.04 3.54
CA TRP A 135 -8.24 -6.03 2.74
C TRP A 135 -8.16 -6.25 1.23
N GLU A 136 -7.32 -7.17 0.77
CA GLU A 136 -7.16 -7.58 -0.63
C GLU A 136 -7.91 -8.89 -0.93
N SER A 137 -8.68 -9.40 0.05
CA SER A 137 -9.19 -10.78 0.04
C SER A 137 -10.70 -10.91 0.30
N LEU A 138 -11.51 -9.88 0.02
CA LEU A 138 -12.96 -10.04 0.00
C LEU A 138 -13.38 -11.17 -0.97
N LYS A 139 -14.39 -11.95 -0.58
CA LYS A 139 -14.89 -13.05 -1.40
C LYS A 139 -15.55 -12.53 -2.69
N SER A 140 -15.43 -13.30 -3.77
CA SER A 140 -15.96 -12.91 -5.09
C SER A 140 -17.46 -12.60 -5.09
N ASP A 141 -18.26 -13.38 -4.35
CA ASP A 141 -19.72 -13.17 -4.22
C ASP A 141 -20.08 -11.83 -3.55
N ILE A 142 -19.18 -11.27 -2.74
CA ILE A 142 -19.34 -9.95 -2.12
C ILE A 142 -19.00 -8.83 -3.12
N ILE A 143 -18.00 -9.02 -3.99
CA ILE A 143 -17.47 -7.96 -4.87
C ILE A 143 -18.20 -7.90 -6.21
N GLU A 144 -18.51 -9.05 -6.81
CA GLU A 144 -19.12 -9.16 -8.14
C GLU A 144 -20.32 -8.20 -8.35
N PRO A 145 -21.25 -8.04 -7.37
CA PRO A 145 -22.37 -7.11 -7.49
C PRO A 145 -21.98 -5.63 -7.66
N TYR A 146 -20.75 -5.24 -7.31
CA TYR A 146 -20.28 -3.86 -7.35
C TYR A 146 -19.45 -3.51 -8.58
N SER A 147 -19.17 -4.47 -9.46
CA SER A 147 -18.39 -4.26 -10.70
C SER A 147 -18.93 -3.11 -11.57
N ILE A 148 -20.25 -3.10 -11.82
CA ILE A 148 -20.91 -2.01 -12.57
C ILE A 148 -20.76 -0.68 -11.85
N LYS A 149 -21.01 -0.65 -10.53
CA LYS A 149 -20.90 0.58 -9.73
C LYS A 149 -19.47 1.13 -9.72
N LEU A 150 -18.46 0.27 -9.68
CA LEU A 150 -17.05 0.63 -9.78
C LEU A 150 -16.74 1.28 -11.13
N LEU A 151 -17.23 0.70 -12.23
CA LEU A 151 -17.07 1.26 -13.58
C LEU A 151 -17.78 2.61 -13.74
N GLU A 152 -19.00 2.74 -13.24
CA GLU A 152 -19.78 3.99 -13.27
C GLU A 152 -19.08 5.12 -12.50
N ASN A 153 -18.39 4.79 -11.40
CA ASN A 153 -17.69 5.74 -10.56
C ASN A 153 -16.20 5.87 -10.90
N TRP A 154 -15.70 5.23 -11.96
CA TRP A 154 -14.27 5.16 -12.28
C TRP A 154 -13.58 6.54 -12.37
N HIS A 155 -14.27 7.51 -12.96
CA HIS A 155 -13.79 8.89 -13.11
C HIS A 155 -14.30 9.86 -12.03
N CYS A 156 -15.02 9.36 -11.02
CA CYS A 156 -15.57 10.18 -9.95
C CYS A 156 -14.43 10.73 -9.08
N THR A 157 -14.37 12.06 -8.94
CA THR A 157 -13.36 12.77 -8.14
C THR A 157 -13.82 13.10 -6.72
N ASP A 158 -15.13 13.07 -6.46
CA ASP A 158 -15.76 13.37 -5.18
C ASP A 158 -16.30 12.11 -4.49
N TYR A 159 -15.72 10.95 -4.80
CA TYR A 159 -16.09 9.69 -4.16
C TYR A 159 -15.77 9.71 -2.66
N ASP A 160 -16.62 9.06 -1.86
CA ASP A 160 -16.36 8.90 -0.43
C ASP A 160 -15.33 7.78 -0.19
N HIS A 161 -14.08 8.18 0.05
CA HIS A 161 -12.97 7.27 0.32
C HIS A 161 -13.27 6.32 1.49
N ASN A 162 -13.90 6.81 2.56
CA ASN A 162 -14.23 5.96 3.71
C ASN A 162 -15.25 4.90 3.33
N SER A 163 -16.22 5.25 2.49
CA SER A 163 -17.23 4.30 2.06
C SER A 163 -16.62 3.20 1.19
N TRP A 164 -15.78 3.55 0.21
CA TRP A 164 -15.18 2.58 -0.70
C TRP A 164 -14.10 1.70 -0.07
N PHE A 165 -13.24 2.26 0.79
CA PHE A 165 -12.04 1.56 1.29
C PHE A 165 -12.21 1.04 2.71
N PHE A 166 -13.03 1.70 3.54
CA PHE A 166 -13.25 1.33 4.94
C PHE A 166 -14.67 0.83 5.25
N GLY A 167 -15.60 0.85 4.28
CA GLY A 167 -16.94 0.27 4.42
C GLY A 167 -17.93 1.14 5.18
N THR A 168 -17.75 2.46 5.19
CA THR A 168 -18.81 3.36 5.65
C THR A 168 -19.94 3.45 4.60
N GLY A 169 -21.10 4.00 4.96
CA GLY A 169 -22.12 4.35 3.96
C GLY A 169 -22.80 3.17 3.22
N GLY A 170 -22.70 1.94 3.72
CA GLY A 170 -23.41 0.77 3.18
C GLY A 170 -22.66 -0.02 2.10
N LEU A 171 -21.41 0.34 1.79
CA LEU A 171 -20.53 -0.50 0.97
C LEU A 171 -19.79 -1.54 1.84
N PRO A 172 -19.41 -2.70 1.29
CA PRO A 172 -18.56 -3.65 1.98
C PRO A 172 -17.22 -3.01 2.37
N ARG A 173 -16.78 -3.25 3.60
CA ARG A 173 -15.44 -2.87 4.05
C ARG A 173 -14.39 -3.52 3.14
N TRP A 174 -13.42 -2.72 2.70
CA TRP A 174 -12.33 -3.11 1.79
C TRP A 174 -12.71 -3.33 0.32
N LEU A 175 -13.90 -2.89 -0.12
CA LEU A 175 -14.33 -3.04 -1.51
C LEU A 175 -13.31 -2.47 -2.51
N GLY A 176 -12.86 -1.23 -2.30
CA GLY A 176 -11.89 -0.57 -3.18
C GLY A 176 -10.54 -1.28 -3.23
N TYR A 177 -10.00 -1.68 -2.07
CA TYR A 177 -8.75 -2.42 -1.97
C TYR A 177 -8.80 -3.76 -2.72
N THR A 178 -9.82 -4.58 -2.44
CA THR A 178 -9.92 -5.89 -3.10
C THR A 178 -10.23 -5.75 -4.60
N ALA A 179 -11.07 -4.78 -5.00
CA ALA A 179 -11.30 -4.51 -6.41
C ALA A 179 -10.00 -4.17 -7.16
N GLY A 180 -9.16 -3.32 -6.57
CA GLY A 180 -7.85 -2.96 -7.13
C GLY A 180 -6.92 -4.16 -7.24
N PHE A 181 -6.81 -4.93 -6.15
CA PHE A 181 -5.98 -6.14 -6.13
C PHE A 181 -6.41 -7.17 -7.18
N ASN A 182 -7.72 -7.38 -7.35
CA ASN A 182 -8.26 -8.30 -8.36
C ASN A 182 -8.05 -7.80 -9.79
N LEU A 183 -8.25 -6.50 -10.02
CA LEU A 183 -7.99 -5.87 -11.31
C LEU A 183 -6.54 -6.10 -11.73
N ILE A 184 -5.58 -5.75 -10.87
CA ILE A 184 -4.16 -5.92 -11.15
C ILE A 184 -3.79 -7.41 -11.30
N SER A 185 -4.39 -8.30 -10.52
CA SER A 185 -4.22 -9.76 -10.69
C SER A 185 -4.58 -10.21 -12.11
N ARG A 186 -5.72 -9.77 -12.64
CA ARG A 186 -6.17 -10.10 -14.00
C ARG A 186 -5.25 -9.51 -15.07
N TYR A 187 -4.80 -8.26 -14.88
CA TYR A 187 -3.87 -7.62 -15.80
C TYR A 187 -2.52 -8.36 -15.88
N LEU A 188 -1.94 -8.70 -14.73
CA LEU A 188 -0.68 -9.43 -14.65
C LEU A 188 -0.80 -10.86 -15.18
N ALA A 189 -1.95 -11.52 -15.01
CA ALA A 189 -2.21 -12.83 -15.60
C ALA A 189 -2.25 -12.77 -17.14
N ALA A 190 -2.79 -11.69 -17.71
CA ALA A 190 -2.80 -11.46 -19.16
C ALA A 190 -1.42 -11.01 -19.71
N SER A 191 -0.55 -10.48 -18.84
CA SER A 191 0.76 -9.94 -19.19
C SER A 191 1.87 -10.54 -18.31
N PRO A 192 2.20 -11.85 -18.47
CA PRO A 192 3.01 -12.61 -17.51
C PRO A 192 4.46 -12.14 -17.36
N TYR A 193 4.95 -11.33 -18.31
CA TYR A 193 6.29 -10.72 -18.27
C TYR A 193 6.35 -9.43 -17.46
N LEU A 194 5.20 -8.85 -17.11
CA LEU A 194 5.11 -7.63 -16.31
C LEU A 194 5.00 -7.97 -14.82
N LYS A 195 5.45 -7.02 -14.00
CA LYS A 195 5.41 -7.06 -12.54
C LYS A 195 4.96 -5.70 -12.01
N ALA A 196 4.46 -5.64 -10.78
CA ALA A 196 3.98 -4.40 -10.18
C ALA A 196 5.08 -3.32 -10.10
N SER A 197 6.32 -3.73 -9.85
CA SER A 197 7.52 -2.88 -9.89
C SER A 197 7.74 -2.16 -11.24
N MET A 198 7.28 -2.75 -12.34
CA MET A 198 7.41 -2.20 -13.70
C MET A 198 6.28 -1.24 -14.07
N LEU A 199 5.23 -1.15 -13.23
CA LEU A 199 3.97 -0.50 -13.56
C LEU A 199 3.69 0.72 -12.68
N ALA A 200 4.67 1.20 -11.91
CA ALA A 200 4.49 2.36 -11.03
C ALA A 200 3.93 3.60 -11.78
N ASN A 201 4.26 3.78 -13.06
CA ASN A 201 3.84 4.92 -13.86
C ASN A 201 2.67 4.64 -14.83
N ILE A 202 2.06 3.45 -14.81
CA ILE A 202 0.93 3.14 -15.70
C ILE A 202 -0.29 3.99 -15.35
N HIS A 203 -0.98 4.51 -16.37
CA HIS A 203 -2.22 5.23 -16.15
C HIS A 203 -3.37 4.27 -15.87
N ALA A 204 -4.29 4.67 -14.99
CA ALA A 204 -5.41 3.82 -14.61
C ALA A 204 -6.29 3.44 -15.82
N GLU A 205 -6.45 4.35 -16.79
CA GLU A 205 -7.29 4.09 -17.98
C GLU A 205 -6.81 2.88 -18.80
N GLU A 206 -5.50 2.59 -18.81
CA GLU A 206 -4.94 1.42 -19.50
C GLU A 206 -5.38 0.09 -18.88
N LEU A 207 -5.81 0.14 -17.62
CA LEU A 207 -6.13 -1.01 -16.78
C LEU A 207 -7.64 -1.18 -16.59
N LYS A 208 -8.44 -0.18 -16.95
CA LYS A 208 -9.89 -0.13 -16.73
C LYS A 208 -10.66 -1.34 -17.27
N THR A 209 -10.22 -1.90 -18.39
CA THR A 209 -10.88 -3.07 -19.02
C THR A 209 -10.71 -4.38 -18.25
N TYR A 210 -9.89 -4.39 -17.19
CA TYR A 210 -9.62 -5.58 -16.37
C TYR A 210 -10.47 -5.62 -15.08
N LEU A 211 -11.24 -4.57 -14.79
CA LEU A 211 -12.18 -4.52 -13.67
C LEU A 211 -13.35 -5.49 -13.89
#